data_AF-A0A0F9XF77-F1
#
_entry.id   AF-A0A0F9XF77-F1
#
_cell.length_a   1.000
_cell.length_b   1.000
_cell.length_c   1.000
_cell.angle_alpha   90.00
_cell.angle_beta   90.00
_cell.angle_gamma   90.00
#
_symmetry.space_group_name_H-M   'P 1'
#
loop_
_entity.id
_entity.type
_entity.pdbx_description
1 polymer ?
#
loop_
_entity_poly.entity_id
_entity_poly.type
_entity_poly.pdbx_seq_one_letter_code
_entity_poly.pdbx_strand_id
1 'polypeptide(L)'
;MSQDIILAEGRDAERVRKHLASCNSFEEVRALGVLFHGSCEDIEGNLHGGGYDGVFWTADRPSVAQAYIPKSGSTTWLHEPREDEREDYLKPSKHIGFVMRWALDRAGVTMEDLDVTWNGLQAWSWTIPSNWPTEGDFDDMIRGLGYGPDFRGCYTVSTRYTDEGETIMPAEWTLPGQLVIALPQEDFTFKAAMWSEDGLGYASHNRVADFNSFSQGGQHGFSMEDCLQSEFHGNVGHEAFGILPEGIKRLSWLSIPAVRHDGPDMDVFAKPETPAFVAFMKELNPSYRTENEIAMSTEKDNRLYAVMSDSRQPHDKSILARMAPARSKETGFWTDRDPEAVWLMKRDDAEDVLSNIHWNNPRMVRAEKAIKIIETQRDALLNLQVKQPFEVGQPEDATPELG
;
A
#
# COMPACT_ATOMS: atom_id res chain seq x y z
N MET A 1 -19.78 -33.11 -6.55
CA MET A 1 -20.31 -32.45 -7.77
C MET A 1 -19.69 -31.07 -7.78
N SER A 2 -18.99 -30.66 -8.84
CA SER A 2 -18.65 -29.25 -9.00
C SER A 2 -19.96 -28.48 -9.21
N GLN A 3 -20.09 -27.33 -8.57
CA GLN A 3 -20.87 -26.26 -9.17
C GLN A 3 -19.95 -25.66 -10.22
N ASP A 4 -20.36 -25.73 -11.49
CA ASP A 4 -19.62 -25.06 -12.55
C ASP A 4 -19.78 -23.55 -12.33
N ILE A 5 -18.71 -22.90 -11.89
CA ILE A 5 -18.71 -21.47 -11.58
C ILE A 5 -18.93 -20.72 -12.89
N ILE A 6 -20.15 -20.21 -13.08
CA ILE A 6 -20.47 -19.31 -14.19
C ILE A 6 -19.69 -18.03 -13.91
N LEU A 7 -18.56 -17.86 -14.59
CA LEU A 7 -17.76 -16.65 -14.50
C LEU A 7 -18.59 -15.46 -14.96
N ALA A 8 -18.53 -14.40 -14.15
CA ALA A 8 -19.10 -13.10 -14.46
C ALA A 8 -18.61 -12.56 -15.81
N GLU A 9 -19.44 -11.75 -16.47
CA GLU A 9 -19.07 -11.13 -17.75
C GLU A 9 -17.86 -10.20 -17.54
N GLY A 10 -16.78 -10.45 -18.29
CA GLY A 10 -15.48 -9.80 -18.09
C GLY A 10 -14.55 -10.44 -17.05
N ARG A 11 -15.00 -11.38 -16.19
CA ARG A 11 -14.15 -11.99 -15.13
C ARG A 11 -13.15 -13.03 -15.69
N ASP A 12 -12.11 -12.53 -16.35
CA ASP A 12 -10.96 -13.32 -16.83
C ASP A 12 -9.72 -13.10 -15.93
N ALA A 13 -9.71 -13.83 -14.81
CA ALA A 13 -8.61 -13.79 -13.84
C ALA A 13 -7.29 -14.34 -14.40
N GLU A 14 -7.35 -15.29 -15.34
CA GLU A 14 -6.16 -15.90 -15.94
C GLU A 14 -5.47 -14.94 -16.92
N ARG A 15 -6.21 -14.14 -17.69
CA ARG A 15 -5.63 -13.02 -18.46
C ARG A 15 -4.92 -12.04 -17.54
N VAL A 16 -5.49 -11.67 -16.40
CA VAL A 16 -4.83 -10.76 -15.44
C VAL A 16 -3.56 -11.39 -14.87
N ARG A 17 -3.64 -12.61 -14.31
CA ARG A 17 -2.47 -13.34 -13.77
C ARG A 17 -1.35 -13.47 -14.80
N LYS A 18 -1.67 -13.83 -16.04
CA LYS A 18 -0.72 -13.99 -17.14
C LYS A 18 0.03 -12.69 -17.48
N HIS A 19 -0.66 -11.55 -17.50
CA HIS A 19 0.00 -10.27 -17.77
C HIS A 19 0.87 -9.83 -16.58
N LEU A 20 0.34 -9.89 -15.35
CA LEU A 20 1.09 -9.55 -14.14
C LEU A 20 2.34 -10.43 -13.93
N ALA A 21 2.27 -11.72 -14.22
CA ALA A 21 3.41 -12.63 -14.16
C ALA A 21 4.54 -12.29 -15.18
N SER A 22 4.27 -11.44 -16.17
CA SER A 22 5.31 -10.95 -17.09
C SER A 22 6.00 -9.67 -16.61
N CYS A 23 5.42 -8.95 -15.64
CA CYS A 23 5.99 -7.75 -15.04
C CYS A 23 7.06 -8.07 -13.99
N ASN A 24 8.11 -7.25 -13.95
CA ASN A 24 9.26 -7.39 -13.03
C ASN A 24 9.38 -6.19 -12.07
N SER A 25 8.55 -5.17 -12.26
CA SER A 25 8.49 -3.93 -11.46
C SER A 25 7.06 -3.36 -11.44
N PHE A 26 6.76 -2.43 -10.53
CA PHE A 26 5.46 -1.74 -10.52
C PHE A 26 5.27 -0.87 -11.78
N GLU A 27 6.33 -0.27 -12.32
CA GLU A 27 6.24 0.54 -13.54
C GLU A 27 5.77 -0.27 -14.75
N GLU A 28 6.17 -1.55 -14.86
CA GLU A 28 5.65 -2.45 -15.90
C GLU A 28 4.16 -2.78 -15.70
N VAL A 29 3.67 -2.87 -14.45
CA VAL A 29 2.25 -3.05 -14.15
C VAL A 29 1.45 -1.79 -14.52
N ARG A 30 1.99 -0.61 -14.21
CA ARG A 30 1.41 0.69 -14.57
C ARG A 30 1.38 0.90 -16.09
N ALA A 31 2.43 0.49 -16.80
CA ALA A 31 2.51 0.56 -18.27
C ALA A 31 1.50 -0.34 -19.00
N LEU A 32 0.97 -1.38 -18.34
CA LEU A 32 -0.16 -2.19 -18.85
C LEU A 32 -1.53 -1.51 -18.67
N GLY A 33 -1.60 -0.35 -17.99
CA GLY A 33 -2.86 0.32 -17.66
C GLY A 33 -3.70 -0.45 -16.63
N VAL A 34 -3.06 -1.22 -15.75
CA VAL A 34 -3.75 -1.91 -14.65
C VAL A 34 -4.27 -0.90 -13.63
N LEU A 35 -5.52 -1.09 -13.21
CA LEU A 35 -6.24 -0.24 -12.28
C LEU A 35 -6.72 -1.03 -11.05
N PHE A 36 -6.86 -0.34 -9.93
CA PHE A 36 -7.05 -0.94 -8.62
C PHE A 36 -8.30 -0.40 -7.92
N HIS A 37 -9.04 -1.26 -7.22
CA HIS A 37 -10.19 -0.86 -6.39
C HIS A 37 -10.19 -1.64 -5.08
N GLY A 38 -10.30 -0.95 -3.95
CA GLY A 38 -10.43 -1.56 -2.63
C GLY A 38 -11.88 -1.53 -2.16
N SER A 39 -12.41 -2.69 -1.76
CA SER A 39 -13.74 -2.81 -1.16
C SER A 39 -13.70 -3.71 0.08
N CYS A 40 -14.68 -3.58 0.97
CA CYS A 40 -14.98 -4.55 2.03
C CYS A 40 -16.11 -5.52 1.66
N GLU A 41 -16.69 -5.39 0.46
CA GLU A 41 -17.73 -6.28 -0.07
C GLU A 41 -17.09 -7.42 -0.86
N ASP A 42 -17.59 -8.65 -0.68
CA ASP A 42 -17.13 -9.82 -1.43
C ASP A 42 -17.72 -9.85 -2.84
N ILE A 43 -16.95 -9.34 -3.82
CA ILE A 43 -17.37 -9.27 -5.22
C ILE A 43 -17.23 -10.65 -5.89
N GLU A 44 -18.27 -11.48 -5.79
CA GLU A 44 -18.34 -12.77 -6.46
C GLU A 44 -18.89 -12.70 -7.91
N GLY A 45 -19.78 -11.73 -8.17
CA GLY A 45 -20.53 -11.58 -9.42
C GLY A 45 -19.88 -10.63 -10.45
N ASN A 46 -20.71 -10.04 -11.32
CA ASN A 46 -20.28 -8.97 -12.24
C ASN A 46 -19.84 -7.73 -11.44
N LEU A 47 -18.76 -7.07 -11.88
CA LEU A 47 -18.49 -5.70 -11.48
C LEU A 47 -19.66 -4.79 -11.90
N HIS A 48 -19.95 -3.79 -11.08
CA HIS A 48 -20.94 -2.76 -11.36
C HIS A 48 -20.46 -1.41 -10.82
N GLY A 49 -21.06 -0.32 -11.31
CA GLY A 49 -20.81 1.00 -10.76
C GLY A 49 -21.52 1.26 -9.43
N GLY A 50 -21.23 2.39 -8.81
CA GLY A 50 -21.92 2.89 -7.63
C GLY A 50 -23.41 3.16 -7.90
N GLY A 51 -24.25 2.99 -6.88
CA GLY A 51 -25.71 3.12 -7.01
C GLY A 51 -26.22 4.55 -7.26
N TYR A 52 -25.36 5.57 -7.16
CA TYR A 52 -25.74 6.99 -7.32
C TYR A 52 -25.26 7.62 -8.64
N ASP A 53 -24.19 7.09 -9.23
CA ASP A 53 -23.52 7.64 -10.42
C ASP A 53 -23.39 6.64 -11.59
N GLY A 54 -23.47 5.33 -11.31
CA GLY A 54 -23.21 4.27 -12.27
C GLY A 54 -21.73 4.06 -12.60
N VAL A 55 -20.80 4.60 -11.80
CA VAL A 55 -19.35 4.55 -12.07
C VAL A 55 -18.66 3.54 -11.16
N PHE A 56 -17.80 2.69 -11.73
CA PHE A 56 -16.90 1.83 -10.94
C PHE A 56 -15.57 2.57 -10.75
N TRP A 57 -15.32 3.03 -9.52
CA TRP A 57 -14.18 3.88 -9.20
C TRP A 57 -12.90 3.07 -8.93
N THR A 58 -11.80 3.50 -9.54
CA THR A 58 -10.49 2.83 -9.46
C THR A 58 -9.35 3.85 -9.34
N ALA A 59 -8.14 3.41 -8.98
CA ALA A 59 -6.92 4.21 -8.89
C ALA A 59 -5.75 3.57 -9.66
N ASP A 60 -4.69 4.35 -9.93
CA ASP A 60 -3.44 3.86 -10.57
C ASP A 60 -2.58 2.98 -9.64
N ARG A 61 -2.88 2.95 -8.33
CA ARG A 61 -2.06 2.30 -7.29
C ARG A 61 -2.89 1.49 -6.29
N PRO A 62 -2.40 0.31 -5.86
CA PRO A 62 -3.03 -0.45 -4.79
C PRO A 62 -2.96 0.25 -3.42
N SER A 63 -1.97 1.11 -3.17
CA SER A 63 -1.89 1.90 -1.91
C SER A 63 -3.07 2.87 -1.78
N VAL A 64 -3.33 3.66 -2.82
CA VAL A 64 -4.50 4.54 -2.93
C VAL A 64 -5.80 3.72 -2.87
N ALA A 65 -5.91 2.66 -3.67
CA ALA A 65 -7.12 1.85 -3.71
C ALA A 65 -7.47 1.19 -2.35
N GLN A 66 -6.47 0.69 -1.62
CA GLN A 66 -6.68 0.12 -0.29
C GLN A 66 -6.95 1.18 0.81
N ALA A 67 -6.71 2.46 0.56
CA ALA A 67 -7.10 3.53 1.49
C ALA A 67 -8.63 3.71 1.56
N TYR A 68 -9.36 3.32 0.50
CA TYR A 68 -10.82 3.37 0.46
C TYR A 68 -11.50 2.18 1.18
N ILE A 69 -10.76 1.11 1.54
CA ILE A 69 -11.30 0.06 2.40
C ILE A 69 -11.59 0.68 3.79
N PRO A 70 -12.81 0.55 4.34
CA PRO A 70 -13.13 1.11 5.64
C PRO A 70 -12.21 0.60 6.76
N LYS A 71 -11.94 1.43 7.76
CA LYS A 71 -11.22 1.00 8.96
C LYS A 71 -12.02 -0.04 9.75
N SER A 72 -13.33 0.14 9.81
CA SER A 72 -14.28 -0.64 10.59
C SER A 72 -15.57 -0.86 9.80
N GLY A 73 -16.41 -1.82 10.20
CA GLY A 73 -17.74 -2.00 9.62
C GLY A 73 -18.71 -0.89 10.06
N SER A 74 -18.49 -0.34 11.26
CA SER A 74 -19.06 0.90 11.75
C SER A 74 -18.16 1.49 12.85
N THR A 75 -18.42 2.74 13.21
CA THR A 75 -17.70 3.45 14.26
C THR A 75 -18.70 3.99 15.26
N THR A 76 -18.65 3.47 16.49
CA THR A 76 -19.53 3.93 17.57
C THR A 76 -18.76 4.82 18.54
N TRP A 77 -19.40 5.88 19.03
CA TRP A 77 -18.88 6.71 20.11
C TRP A 77 -19.45 6.24 21.46
N LEU A 78 -18.57 6.02 22.43
CA LEU A 78 -18.92 5.68 23.82
C LEU A 78 -18.30 6.73 24.74
N HIS A 79 -18.98 7.06 25.85
CA HIS A 79 -18.41 7.93 26.87
C HIS A 79 -17.67 7.12 27.93
N GLU A 80 -16.53 7.65 28.36
CA GLU A 80 -15.85 7.23 29.58
C GLU A 80 -16.75 7.57 30.79
N PRO A 81 -17.11 6.60 31.66
CA PRO A 81 -17.90 6.88 32.85
C PRO A 81 -17.08 7.72 33.83
N ARG A 82 -17.74 8.66 34.53
CA ARG A 82 -17.09 9.41 35.61
C ARG A 82 -16.67 8.49 36.76
N GLU A 83 -15.76 8.96 37.59
CA GLU A 83 -15.27 8.25 38.77
C GLU A 83 -16.41 7.81 39.72
N ASP A 84 -17.47 8.62 39.85
CA ASP A 84 -18.68 8.32 40.62
C ASP A 84 -19.71 7.45 39.86
N GLU A 85 -19.59 7.33 38.54
CA GLU A 85 -20.46 6.51 37.68
C GLU A 85 -19.92 5.08 37.46
N ARG A 86 -18.63 4.81 37.77
CA ARG A 86 -18.02 3.48 37.59
C ARG A 86 -18.68 2.35 38.39
N GLU A 87 -19.27 2.66 39.54
CA GLU A 87 -19.96 1.70 40.41
C GLU A 87 -21.46 1.57 40.07
N ASP A 88 -21.96 2.36 39.13
CA ASP A 88 -23.35 2.31 38.67
C ASP A 88 -23.56 1.05 37.80
N TYR A 89 -24.65 0.32 38.01
CA TYR A 89 -24.99 -0.85 37.20
C TYR A 89 -25.42 -0.46 35.78
N LEU A 90 -24.96 -1.22 34.77
CA LEU A 90 -25.35 -0.98 33.37
C LEU A 90 -26.88 -1.00 33.22
N LYS A 91 -27.42 0.05 32.60
CA LYS A 91 -28.87 0.33 32.55
C LYS A 91 -29.51 -0.40 31.35
N PRO A 92 -30.55 -1.23 31.53
CA PRO A 92 -31.13 -2.01 30.44
C PRO A 92 -31.67 -1.15 29.29
N SER A 93 -31.38 -1.56 28.05
CA SER A 93 -31.88 -0.93 26.82
C SER A 93 -32.83 -1.84 26.05
N LYS A 94 -33.87 -1.26 25.43
CA LYS A 94 -34.76 -1.98 24.50
C LYS A 94 -34.07 -2.42 23.22
N HIS A 95 -32.97 -1.77 22.87
CA HIS A 95 -32.14 -2.15 21.73
C HIS A 95 -30.94 -2.94 22.25
N ILE A 96 -30.91 -4.25 21.95
CA ILE A 96 -29.84 -5.17 22.35
C ILE A 96 -28.65 -5.02 21.39
N GLY A 97 -28.03 -3.84 21.43
CA GLY A 97 -26.71 -3.59 20.85
C GLY A 97 -25.60 -4.26 21.67
N PHE A 98 -24.35 -4.09 21.24
CA PHE A 98 -23.19 -4.77 21.81
C PHE A 98 -23.04 -4.62 23.33
N VAL A 99 -23.36 -3.44 23.91
CA VAL A 99 -23.27 -3.19 25.37
C VAL A 99 -24.18 -4.14 26.15
N MET A 100 -25.46 -4.22 25.74
CA MET A 100 -26.44 -5.09 26.40
C MET A 100 -26.12 -6.56 26.20
N ARG A 101 -25.69 -6.94 25.00
CA ARG A 101 -25.28 -8.31 24.70
C ARG A 101 -24.14 -8.77 25.60
N TRP A 102 -23.08 -7.98 25.65
CA TRP A 102 -21.94 -8.22 26.54
C TRP A 102 -22.35 -8.30 28.02
N ALA A 103 -23.28 -7.45 28.48
CA ALA A 103 -23.74 -7.47 29.86
C ALA A 103 -24.53 -8.75 30.20
N LEU A 104 -25.41 -9.19 29.29
CA LEU A 104 -26.17 -10.45 29.39
C LEU A 104 -25.22 -11.66 29.38
N ASP A 105 -24.27 -11.70 28.45
CA ASP A 105 -23.27 -12.77 28.31
C ASP A 105 -22.33 -12.85 29.53
N ARG A 106 -21.90 -11.70 30.07
CA ARG A 106 -21.05 -11.61 31.27
C ARG A 106 -21.78 -12.05 32.54
N ALA A 107 -23.05 -11.70 32.68
CA ALA A 107 -23.87 -12.10 33.82
C ALA A 107 -24.39 -13.55 33.73
N GLY A 108 -24.52 -14.09 32.52
CA GLY A 108 -25.07 -15.43 32.24
C GLY A 108 -26.60 -15.49 32.29
N VAL A 109 -27.28 -14.44 31.82
CA VAL A 109 -28.74 -14.22 31.95
C VAL A 109 -29.36 -13.74 30.64
N THR A 110 -30.69 -13.77 30.50
CA THR A 110 -31.41 -13.18 29.36
C THR A 110 -32.10 -11.85 29.73
N MET A 111 -32.70 -11.15 28.76
CA MET A 111 -33.45 -9.91 29.03
C MET A 111 -34.68 -10.15 29.93
N GLU A 112 -35.25 -11.35 29.87
CA GLU A 112 -36.41 -11.76 30.67
C GLU A 112 -36.06 -11.84 32.16
N ASP A 113 -34.85 -12.28 32.52
CA ASP A 113 -34.37 -12.36 33.91
C ASP A 113 -34.25 -10.98 34.60
N LEU A 114 -34.22 -9.90 33.82
CA LEU A 114 -34.12 -8.52 34.32
C LEU A 114 -35.48 -7.90 34.71
N ASP A 115 -36.62 -8.54 34.38
CA ASP A 115 -37.99 -8.07 34.69
C ASP A 115 -38.20 -6.56 34.46
N VAL A 116 -37.80 -6.06 33.29
CA VAL A 116 -37.70 -4.62 33.05
C VAL A 116 -39.07 -4.00 32.78
N THR A 117 -39.49 -3.10 33.68
CA THR A 117 -40.59 -2.17 33.45
C THR A 117 -40.10 -0.98 32.64
N TRP A 118 -40.79 -0.66 31.54
CA TRP A 118 -40.37 0.37 30.58
C TRP A 118 -41.28 1.60 30.57
N ASN A 119 -40.68 2.79 30.53
CA ASN A 119 -41.37 4.04 30.23
C ASN A 119 -40.92 4.54 28.84
N GLY A 120 -41.75 4.30 27.81
CA GLY A 120 -41.38 4.59 26.42
C GLY A 120 -40.20 3.74 25.95
N LEU A 121 -39.03 4.37 25.76
CA LEU A 121 -37.75 3.71 25.45
C LEU A 121 -36.84 3.52 26.66
N GLN A 122 -37.13 4.17 27.80
CA GLN A 122 -36.29 4.15 28.99
C GLN A 122 -36.67 3.00 29.94
N ALA A 123 -35.69 2.32 30.52
CA ALA A 123 -35.92 1.43 31.65
C ALA A 123 -36.34 2.27 32.88
N TRP A 124 -37.42 1.87 33.55
CA TRP A 124 -37.98 2.57 34.70
C TRP A 124 -37.68 1.85 36.02
N SER A 125 -37.72 0.51 36.00
CA SER A 125 -37.27 -0.36 37.09
C SER A 125 -36.94 -1.74 36.53
N TRP A 126 -35.94 -2.42 37.11
CA TRP A 126 -35.49 -3.75 36.72
C TRP A 126 -34.91 -4.50 37.92
N THR A 127 -34.83 -5.83 37.80
CA THR A 127 -34.08 -6.71 38.71
C THR A 127 -32.60 -6.68 38.33
N ILE A 128 -31.71 -6.70 39.32
CA ILE A 128 -30.26 -6.72 39.14
C ILE A 128 -29.74 -8.12 39.55
N PRO A 129 -29.31 -8.97 38.59
CA PRO A 129 -28.65 -10.25 38.88
C PRO A 129 -27.37 -10.07 39.71
N SER A 130 -26.98 -11.10 40.48
CA SER A 130 -25.80 -11.03 41.37
C SER A 130 -24.47 -10.79 40.65
N ASN A 131 -24.44 -11.07 39.34
CA ASN A 131 -23.26 -10.97 38.48
C ASN A 131 -23.44 -9.87 37.41
N TRP A 132 -24.42 -8.98 37.58
CA TRP A 132 -24.69 -7.91 36.61
C TRP A 132 -23.57 -6.87 36.62
N PRO A 133 -22.99 -6.51 35.46
CA PRO A 133 -21.84 -5.61 35.43
C PRO A 133 -22.16 -4.14 35.65
N THR A 134 -21.13 -3.40 36.07
CA THR A 134 -21.15 -1.93 36.18
C THR A 134 -20.67 -1.23 34.91
N GLU A 135 -20.87 0.09 34.83
CA GLU A 135 -20.23 0.94 33.82
C GLU A 135 -18.68 0.80 33.89
N GLY A 136 -18.12 0.61 35.09
CA GLY A 136 -16.69 0.37 35.30
C GLY A 136 -16.18 -0.98 34.76
N ASP A 137 -16.94 -2.07 34.93
CA ASP A 137 -16.61 -3.36 34.29
C ASP A 137 -16.56 -3.23 32.76
N PHE A 138 -17.44 -2.41 32.19
CA PHE A 138 -17.54 -2.20 30.75
C PHE A 138 -16.40 -1.33 30.23
N ASP A 139 -16.08 -0.23 30.93
CA ASP A 139 -14.92 0.62 30.65
C ASP A 139 -13.60 -0.16 30.70
N ASP A 140 -13.40 -1.02 31.70
CA ASP A 140 -12.22 -1.88 31.80
C ASP A 140 -12.13 -2.89 30.65
N MET A 141 -13.27 -3.36 30.11
CA MET A 141 -13.31 -4.18 28.91
C MET A 141 -12.96 -3.38 27.64
N ILE A 142 -13.48 -2.17 27.49
CA ILE A 142 -13.13 -1.27 26.36
C ILE A 142 -11.62 -0.95 26.36
N ARG A 143 -11.03 -0.65 27.53
CA ARG A 143 -9.58 -0.48 27.67
C ARG A 143 -8.81 -1.78 27.41
N GLY A 144 -9.38 -2.93 27.81
CA GLY A 144 -8.85 -4.27 27.52
C GLY A 144 -8.80 -4.61 26.02
N LEU A 145 -9.65 -3.99 25.20
CA LEU A 145 -9.60 -4.04 23.74
C LEU A 145 -8.62 -3.04 23.11
N GLY A 146 -7.81 -2.34 23.92
CA GLY A 146 -6.77 -1.41 23.46
C GLY A 146 -7.24 0.03 23.23
N TYR A 147 -8.52 0.35 23.50
CA TYR A 147 -9.02 1.71 23.31
C TYR A 147 -8.62 2.66 24.45
N GLY A 148 -8.29 3.89 24.08
CA GLY A 148 -8.21 5.03 24.99
C GLY A 148 -9.29 6.06 24.65
N PRO A 149 -9.81 6.82 25.63
CA PRO A 149 -10.71 7.93 25.37
C PRO A 149 -9.94 9.12 24.80
N ASP A 150 -10.61 9.97 24.03
CA ASP A 150 -10.06 11.25 23.59
C ASP A 150 -10.10 12.33 24.70
N PHE A 151 -9.64 13.53 24.39
CA PHE A 151 -9.61 14.68 25.31
C PHE A 151 -11.00 15.15 25.81
N ARG A 152 -12.10 14.56 25.34
CA ARG A 152 -13.48 14.85 25.72
C ARG A 152 -14.09 13.74 26.58
N GLY A 153 -13.35 12.67 26.87
CA GLY A 153 -13.87 11.46 27.50
C GLY A 153 -14.69 10.60 26.53
N CYS A 154 -14.38 10.63 25.23
CA CYS A 154 -15.07 9.83 24.21
C CYS A 154 -14.14 8.75 23.64
N TYR A 155 -14.52 7.48 23.79
CA TYR A 155 -13.98 6.40 22.97
C TYR A 155 -14.58 6.45 21.57
N THR A 156 -13.77 6.11 20.57
CA THR A 156 -14.21 5.89 19.18
C THR A 156 -13.89 4.44 18.83
N VAL A 157 -14.89 3.55 18.92
CA VAL A 157 -14.68 2.10 18.82
C VAL A 157 -15.05 1.56 17.44
N SER A 158 -14.18 0.70 16.90
CA SER A 158 -14.45 -0.08 15.69
C SER A 158 -15.44 -1.19 16.01
N THR A 159 -16.56 -1.23 15.28
CA THR A 159 -17.52 -2.34 15.35
C THR A 159 -17.60 -3.09 14.02
N ARG A 160 -18.06 -4.34 14.12
CA ARG A 160 -18.38 -5.22 13.00
C ARG A 160 -19.84 -5.62 13.10
N TYR A 161 -20.60 -5.47 12.02
CA TYR A 161 -21.91 -6.10 11.86
C TYR A 161 -21.77 -7.50 11.21
N THR A 162 -22.59 -8.43 11.67
CA THR A 162 -22.82 -9.77 11.10
C THR A 162 -24.32 -10.10 11.23
N ASP A 163 -24.76 -11.22 10.66
CA ASP A 163 -26.14 -11.73 10.86
C ASP A 163 -26.47 -11.99 12.35
N GLU A 164 -25.45 -12.25 13.16
CA GLU A 164 -25.59 -12.40 14.61
C GLU A 164 -25.75 -11.04 15.32
N GLY A 165 -25.36 -9.93 14.69
CA GLY A 165 -25.54 -8.56 15.18
C GLY A 165 -24.24 -7.74 15.22
N GLU A 166 -24.17 -6.75 16.11
CA GLU A 166 -23.01 -5.88 16.28
C GLU A 166 -22.06 -6.40 17.36
N THR A 167 -20.75 -6.37 17.06
CA THR A 167 -19.67 -6.75 17.97
C THR A 167 -18.57 -5.68 17.94
N ILE A 168 -18.06 -5.27 19.11
CA ILE A 168 -16.87 -4.40 19.20
C ILE A 168 -15.63 -5.23 18.85
N MET A 169 -14.75 -4.67 18.03
CA MET A 169 -13.46 -5.28 17.66
C MET A 169 -12.30 -4.60 18.41
N PRO A 170 -11.11 -5.22 18.52
CA PRO A 170 -9.92 -4.58 19.08
C PRO A 170 -9.55 -3.26 18.38
N ALA A 171 -8.84 -2.36 19.07
CA ALA A 171 -8.49 -1.03 18.55
C ALA A 171 -7.57 -1.07 17.31
N GLU A 172 -6.73 -2.10 17.20
CA GLU A 172 -5.86 -2.38 16.05
C GLU A 172 -6.55 -3.17 14.92
N TRP A 173 -7.81 -3.58 15.10
CA TRP A 173 -8.53 -4.32 14.07
C TRP A 173 -8.90 -3.42 12.89
N THR A 174 -8.71 -3.97 11.69
CA THR A 174 -9.18 -3.39 10.43
C THR A 174 -10.20 -4.32 9.79
N LEU A 175 -11.22 -3.74 9.15
CA LEU A 175 -12.21 -4.49 8.38
C LEU A 175 -11.50 -5.26 7.23
N PRO A 176 -11.66 -6.60 7.16
CA PRO A 176 -11.18 -7.36 6.02
C PRO A 176 -11.89 -6.92 4.73
N GLY A 177 -11.18 -7.00 3.62
CA GLY A 177 -11.73 -6.66 2.31
C GLY A 177 -10.96 -7.32 1.17
N GLN A 178 -11.15 -6.78 -0.03
CA GLN A 178 -10.52 -7.24 -1.24
C GLN A 178 -9.91 -6.08 -2.02
N LEU A 179 -8.74 -6.33 -2.61
CA LEU A 179 -8.16 -5.51 -3.68
C LEU A 179 -8.54 -6.14 -5.01
N VAL A 180 -9.46 -5.50 -5.74
CA VAL A 180 -9.74 -5.80 -7.14
C VAL A 180 -8.61 -5.24 -8.00
N ILE A 181 -8.11 -6.06 -8.91
CA ILE A 181 -7.06 -5.73 -9.88
C ILE A 181 -7.66 -5.91 -11.27
N ALA A 182 -7.83 -4.80 -11.99
CA ALA A 182 -8.51 -4.74 -13.28
C ALA A 182 -7.53 -4.37 -14.42
N LEU A 183 -7.58 -5.13 -15.51
CA LEU A 183 -6.80 -4.96 -16.73
C LEU A 183 -7.75 -4.64 -17.90
N PRO A 184 -7.73 -3.42 -18.45
CA PRO A 184 -8.49 -3.05 -19.64
C PRO A 184 -8.24 -3.94 -20.87
N GLN A 185 -9.12 -3.86 -21.86
CA GLN A 185 -8.87 -4.37 -23.22
C GLN A 185 -8.01 -3.38 -24.03
N GLU A 186 -7.41 -3.84 -25.13
CA GLU A 186 -6.48 -3.03 -25.95
C GLU A 186 -7.17 -1.83 -26.65
N ASP A 187 -8.48 -1.87 -26.85
CA ASP A 187 -9.30 -0.78 -27.42
C ASP A 187 -10.02 0.07 -26.36
N PHE A 188 -9.58 0.01 -25.10
CA PHE A 188 -10.17 0.81 -24.02
C PHE A 188 -9.92 2.30 -24.22
N THR A 189 -10.92 3.14 -23.96
CA THR A 189 -10.88 4.59 -24.22
C THR A 189 -11.08 5.36 -22.92
N PHE A 190 -10.09 6.18 -22.57
CA PHE A 190 -10.13 7.06 -21.41
C PHE A 190 -10.28 8.53 -21.82
N LYS A 191 -11.21 9.21 -21.18
CA LYS A 191 -11.33 10.67 -21.22
C LYS A 191 -10.62 11.29 -20.02
N ALA A 192 -9.43 11.84 -20.22
CA ALA A 192 -8.85 12.75 -19.22
C ALA A 192 -9.78 13.97 -19.04
N ALA A 193 -10.26 14.17 -17.82
CA ALA A 193 -11.11 15.28 -17.42
C ALA A 193 -10.27 16.26 -16.60
N MET A 194 -10.10 17.48 -17.13
CA MET A 194 -9.30 18.54 -16.51
C MET A 194 -10.10 19.21 -15.38
N TRP A 195 -10.43 18.43 -14.35
CA TRP A 195 -11.08 18.88 -13.12
C TRP A 195 -10.11 18.74 -11.96
N SER A 196 -9.93 19.83 -11.23
CA SER A 196 -9.22 19.89 -9.96
C SER A 196 -10.22 20.13 -8.84
N GLU A 197 -10.14 19.35 -7.76
CA GLU A 197 -10.89 19.63 -6.53
C GLU A 197 -10.13 20.65 -5.68
N ASP A 198 -10.57 21.91 -5.68
CA ASP A 198 -10.16 22.86 -4.65
C ASP A 198 -11.00 22.63 -3.38
N GLY A 199 -10.40 22.76 -2.20
CA GLY A 199 -10.99 22.34 -0.91
C GLY A 199 -12.23 23.11 -0.42
N LEU A 200 -12.86 23.91 -1.29
CA LEU A 200 -14.15 24.59 -1.09
C LEU A 200 -15.07 24.48 -2.33
N GLY A 201 -14.67 23.71 -3.34
CA GLY A 201 -15.31 23.59 -4.64
C GLY A 201 -16.37 22.48 -4.72
N TYR A 202 -16.71 22.12 -5.97
CA TYR A 202 -17.63 21.02 -6.27
C TYR A 202 -16.82 19.77 -6.61
N ALA A 203 -16.77 18.83 -5.66
CA ALA A 203 -15.98 17.61 -5.73
C ALA A 203 -16.20 16.81 -7.02
N SER A 204 -15.11 16.34 -7.62
CA SER A 204 -15.07 15.76 -8.97
C SER A 204 -16.02 14.57 -9.14
N HIS A 205 -16.11 13.68 -8.15
CA HIS A 205 -16.99 12.51 -8.16
C HIS A 205 -18.49 12.83 -8.23
N ASN A 206 -18.92 14.06 -7.90
CA ASN A 206 -20.34 14.45 -8.01
C ASN A 206 -20.78 14.85 -9.44
N ARG A 207 -19.87 14.86 -10.42
CA ARG A 207 -20.11 15.31 -11.81
C ARG A 207 -20.89 14.32 -12.69
N VAL A 208 -21.94 13.71 -12.15
CA VAL A 208 -22.74 12.65 -12.81
C VAL A 208 -23.28 13.04 -14.19
N ALA A 209 -23.59 14.32 -14.42
CA ALA A 209 -23.99 14.82 -15.74
C ALA A 209 -22.87 14.74 -16.79
N ASP A 210 -21.63 15.01 -16.39
CA ASP A 210 -20.46 14.94 -17.27
C ASP A 210 -20.12 13.46 -17.60
N PHE A 211 -20.25 12.55 -16.62
CA PHE A 211 -20.03 11.10 -16.82
C PHE A 211 -20.99 10.52 -17.88
N ASN A 212 -22.26 10.92 -17.82
CA ASN A 212 -23.26 10.57 -18.83
C ASN A 212 -22.90 11.10 -20.22
N SER A 213 -22.31 12.29 -20.32
CA SER A 213 -21.82 12.83 -21.60
C SER A 213 -20.63 12.03 -22.14
N PHE A 214 -19.71 11.58 -21.29
CA PHE A 214 -18.59 10.72 -21.70
C PHE A 214 -19.07 9.35 -22.20
N SER A 215 -20.06 8.75 -21.52
CA SER A 215 -20.71 7.49 -21.95
C SER A 215 -21.38 7.65 -23.32
N GLN A 216 -22.15 8.73 -23.53
CA GLN A 216 -22.74 9.06 -24.85
C GLN A 216 -21.67 9.35 -25.92
N GLY A 217 -20.50 9.83 -25.52
CA GLY A 217 -19.32 10.02 -26.37
C GLY A 217 -18.50 8.75 -26.62
N GLY A 218 -19.00 7.56 -26.29
CA GLY A 218 -18.33 6.28 -26.54
C GLY A 218 -17.04 6.07 -25.75
N GLN A 219 -16.91 6.72 -24.59
CA GLN A 219 -15.78 6.52 -23.69
C GLN A 219 -16.04 5.32 -22.79
N HIS A 220 -15.02 4.50 -22.57
CA HIS A 220 -15.09 3.34 -21.66
C HIS A 220 -14.77 3.76 -20.21
N GLY A 221 -14.00 4.83 -20.00
CA GLY A 221 -13.78 5.45 -18.69
C GLY A 221 -13.28 6.89 -18.79
N PHE A 222 -12.97 7.49 -17.65
CA PHE A 222 -12.39 8.82 -17.52
C PHE A 222 -11.41 8.88 -16.35
N SER A 223 -10.51 9.88 -16.33
CA SER A 223 -9.67 10.18 -15.17
C SER A 223 -9.83 11.63 -14.70
N MET A 224 -9.65 11.88 -13.41
CA MET A 224 -9.85 13.18 -12.75
C MET A 224 -8.98 13.28 -11.49
N GLU A 225 -8.80 14.49 -10.95
CA GLU A 225 -8.26 14.68 -9.59
C GLU A 225 -9.40 14.51 -8.55
N ASP A 226 -9.15 13.75 -7.48
CA ASP A 226 -10.08 13.46 -6.36
C ASP A 226 -9.30 13.41 -5.02
N CYS A 227 -9.97 13.65 -3.89
CA CYS A 227 -9.36 13.59 -2.56
C CYS A 227 -9.89 12.43 -1.70
N LEU A 228 -9.04 11.44 -1.41
CA LEU A 228 -9.34 10.42 -0.40
C LEU A 228 -9.27 11.00 1.02
N GLN A 229 -10.02 10.41 1.95
CA GLN A 229 -10.05 10.79 3.37
C GLN A 229 -9.17 9.83 4.20
N SER A 230 -8.01 10.31 4.63
CA SER A 230 -7.13 9.64 5.59
C SER A 230 -7.46 10.06 7.03
N GLU A 231 -7.43 9.11 7.96
CA GLU A 231 -7.58 9.37 9.40
C GLU A 231 -6.44 10.23 9.97
N PHE A 232 -5.25 10.14 9.35
CA PHE A 232 -4.03 10.78 9.83
C PHE A 232 -3.69 12.08 9.08
N HIS A 233 -4.01 12.13 7.78
CA HIS A 233 -3.59 13.22 6.89
C HIS A 233 -4.74 14.10 6.37
N GLY A 234 -6.00 13.71 6.59
CA GLY A 234 -7.18 14.40 6.03
C GLY A 234 -7.31 14.16 4.53
N ASN A 235 -7.60 15.22 3.76
CA ASN A 235 -7.69 15.17 2.30
C ASN A 235 -6.32 14.85 1.68
N VAL A 236 -6.21 13.70 1.01
CA VAL A 236 -5.03 13.34 0.20
C VAL A 236 -5.45 13.23 -1.27
N GLY A 237 -4.93 14.14 -2.10
CA GLY A 237 -5.23 14.19 -3.53
C GLY A 237 -4.51 13.10 -4.33
N HIS A 238 -5.22 12.51 -5.31
CA HIS A 238 -4.65 11.56 -6.28
C HIS A 238 -5.41 11.63 -7.61
N GLU A 239 -4.94 10.89 -8.63
CA GLU A 239 -5.72 10.65 -9.84
C GLU A 239 -6.70 9.48 -9.58
N ALA A 240 -7.98 9.71 -9.89
CA ALA A 240 -9.05 8.73 -9.80
C ALA A 240 -9.56 8.38 -11.20
N PHE A 241 -9.82 7.10 -11.44
CA PHE A 241 -10.23 6.55 -12.73
C PHE A 241 -11.65 5.99 -12.62
N GLY A 242 -12.61 6.70 -13.21
CA GLY A 242 -14.01 6.30 -13.25
C GLY A 242 -14.31 5.41 -14.46
N ILE A 243 -14.68 4.16 -14.23
CA ILE A 243 -15.05 3.21 -15.29
C ILE A 243 -16.57 3.28 -15.52
N LEU A 244 -16.96 3.51 -16.77
CA LEU A 244 -18.37 3.64 -17.18
C LEU A 244 -18.99 2.25 -17.48
N PRO A 245 -20.32 2.07 -17.43
CA PRO A 245 -20.95 0.74 -17.52
C PRO A 245 -20.58 -0.12 -18.74
N GLU A 246 -20.32 0.48 -19.90
CA GLU A 246 -19.83 -0.25 -21.09
C GLU A 246 -18.32 -0.55 -21.03
N GLY A 247 -17.55 0.24 -20.28
CA GLY A 247 -16.15 -0.05 -19.97
C GLY A 247 -15.99 -1.18 -18.96
N ILE A 248 -16.91 -1.33 -17.99
CA ILE A 248 -16.86 -2.42 -16.99
C ILE A 248 -16.82 -3.80 -17.70
N LYS A 249 -17.64 -3.98 -18.74
CA LYS A 249 -17.68 -5.20 -19.58
C LYS A 249 -16.38 -5.48 -20.35
N ARG A 250 -15.50 -4.49 -20.43
CA ARG A 250 -14.20 -4.51 -21.14
C ARG A 250 -13.00 -4.59 -20.18
N LEU A 251 -13.24 -4.74 -18.89
CA LEU A 251 -12.21 -5.10 -17.92
C LEU A 251 -12.06 -6.63 -17.88
N SER A 252 -10.82 -7.11 -17.79
CA SER A 252 -10.52 -8.42 -17.21
C SER A 252 -10.06 -8.20 -15.78
N TRP A 253 -10.57 -8.95 -14.81
CA TRP A 253 -10.29 -8.67 -13.41
C TRP A 253 -10.15 -9.93 -12.56
N LEU A 254 -9.43 -9.77 -11.45
CA LEU A 254 -9.41 -10.67 -10.30
C LEU A 254 -9.44 -9.86 -9.01
N SER A 255 -9.60 -10.52 -7.88
CA SER A 255 -9.42 -9.92 -6.57
C SER A 255 -8.47 -10.75 -5.69
N ILE A 256 -7.82 -10.08 -4.75
CA ILE A 256 -7.01 -10.71 -3.69
C ILE A 256 -7.45 -10.18 -2.31
N PRO A 257 -7.30 -10.96 -1.22
CA PRO A 257 -7.59 -10.48 0.13
C PRO A 257 -6.74 -9.26 0.50
N ALA A 258 -7.36 -8.27 1.14
CA ALA A 258 -6.76 -7.00 1.50
C ALA A 258 -7.31 -6.47 2.84
N VAL A 259 -6.69 -5.40 3.33
CA VAL A 259 -7.14 -4.58 4.47
C VAL A 259 -6.87 -3.10 4.15
N ARG A 260 -7.42 -2.18 4.95
CA ARG A 260 -7.15 -0.73 4.80
C ARG A 260 -5.65 -0.43 4.76
N HIS A 261 -5.24 0.40 3.81
CA HIS A 261 -3.89 0.96 3.74
C HIS A 261 -3.93 2.47 3.99
N ASP A 262 -3.85 2.84 5.27
CA ASP A 262 -3.83 4.21 5.79
C ASP A 262 -2.97 4.18 7.06
N GLY A 263 -2.28 5.27 7.39
CA GLY A 263 -1.31 5.26 8.50
C GLY A 263 -0.67 6.61 8.78
N PRO A 264 -0.04 6.77 9.96
CA PRO A 264 0.56 8.04 10.39
C PRO A 264 1.82 8.43 9.60
N ASP A 265 2.46 7.47 8.91
CA ASP A 265 3.63 7.74 8.09
C ASP A 265 3.24 8.50 6.81
N MET A 266 3.86 9.65 6.58
CA MET A 266 3.63 10.53 5.42
C MET A 266 3.84 9.84 4.05
N ASP A 267 4.51 8.68 4.01
CA ASP A 267 4.85 7.98 2.77
C ASP A 267 3.88 6.83 2.41
N VAL A 268 2.83 6.60 3.21
CA VAL A 268 1.85 5.51 3.02
C VAL A 268 1.13 5.58 1.66
N PHE A 269 0.88 6.79 1.14
CA PHE A 269 0.31 7.01 -0.20
C PHE A 269 1.38 7.34 -1.26
N ALA A 270 2.62 7.62 -0.84
CA ALA A 270 3.72 7.92 -1.75
C ALA A 270 4.29 6.64 -2.39
N LYS A 271 4.32 5.54 -1.64
CA LYS A 271 4.58 4.19 -2.14
C LYS A 271 3.40 3.74 -3.02
N PRO A 272 3.62 3.18 -4.23
CA PRO A 272 2.52 2.62 -5.01
C PRO A 272 2.06 1.25 -4.47
N GLU A 273 3.00 0.42 -4.02
CA GLU A 273 2.77 -0.99 -3.68
C GLU A 273 2.35 -1.21 -2.22
N THR A 274 1.39 -2.11 -1.99
CA THR A 274 0.98 -2.56 -0.65
C THR A 274 1.56 -3.95 -0.31
N PRO A 275 1.68 -4.34 0.97
CA PRO A 275 2.17 -5.67 1.34
C PRO A 275 1.36 -6.83 0.73
N ALA A 276 0.04 -6.68 0.59
CA ALA A 276 -0.84 -7.68 -0.03
C ALA A 276 -0.54 -7.83 -1.53
N PHE A 277 -0.41 -6.71 -2.25
CA PHE A 277 -0.06 -6.71 -3.68
C PHE A 277 1.35 -7.25 -3.92
N VAL A 278 2.35 -6.86 -3.10
CA VAL A 278 3.73 -7.38 -3.20
C VAL A 278 3.80 -8.88 -2.98
N ALA A 279 3.06 -9.42 -2.00
CA ALA A 279 3.00 -10.85 -1.75
C ALA A 279 2.43 -11.60 -2.97
N PHE A 280 1.33 -11.11 -3.53
CA PHE A 280 0.70 -11.68 -4.73
C PHE A 280 1.61 -11.59 -5.98
N MET A 281 2.27 -10.46 -6.21
CA MET A 281 3.20 -10.32 -7.34
C MET A 281 4.41 -11.24 -7.21
N LYS A 282 4.94 -11.46 -5.99
CA LYS A 282 6.05 -12.40 -5.75
C LYS A 282 5.63 -13.87 -5.77
N GLU A 283 4.34 -14.18 -5.59
CA GLU A 283 3.77 -15.51 -5.89
C GLU A 283 3.70 -15.76 -7.41
N LEU A 284 3.23 -14.77 -8.19
CA LEU A 284 3.13 -14.88 -9.65
C LEU A 284 4.49 -14.85 -10.37
N ASN A 285 5.39 -13.95 -9.94
CA ASN A 285 6.75 -13.83 -10.47
C ASN A 285 7.75 -13.64 -9.31
N PRO A 286 8.47 -14.70 -8.89
CA PRO A 286 9.52 -14.60 -7.88
C PRO A 286 10.70 -13.67 -8.23
N SER A 287 10.79 -13.21 -9.49
CA SER A 287 11.79 -12.21 -9.94
C SER A 287 11.31 -10.76 -9.76
N TYR A 288 10.04 -10.55 -9.39
CA TYR A 288 9.44 -9.23 -9.23
C TYR A 288 10.14 -8.41 -8.14
N ARG A 289 10.51 -7.17 -8.47
CA ARG A 289 11.26 -6.25 -7.61
C ARG A 289 10.38 -5.05 -7.29
N THR A 290 10.15 -4.82 -6.00
CA THR A 290 9.44 -3.63 -5.52
C THR A 290 10.24 -2.37 -5.83
N GLU A 291 9.57 -1.21 -5.90
CA GLU A 291 10.25 0.08 -6.09
C GLU A 291 11.28 0.35 -5.00
N ASN A 292 11.02 -0.08 -3.77
CA ASN A 292 11.97 0.01 -2.66
C ASN A 292 13.24 -0.84 -2.91
N GLU A 293 13.09 -2.09 -3.39
CA GLU A 293 14.23 -2.94 -3.74
C GLU A 293 15.02 -2.39 -4.94
N ILE A 294 14.33 -1.81 -5.92
CA ILE A 294 14.94 -1.12 -7.07
C ILE A 294 15.71 0.11 -6.58
N ALA A 295 15.07 1.02 -5.84
CA ALA A 295 15.66 2.25 -5.32
C ALA A 295 16.87 1.97 -4.41
N MET A 296 16.79 0.99 -3.51
CA MET A 296 17.93 0.55 -2.69
C MET A 296 19.07 -0.04 -3.52
N SER A 297 18.78 -0.72 -4.64
CA SER A 297 19.83 -1.18 -5.55
C SER A 297 20.49 -0.04 -6.31
N THR A 298 19.72 0.94 -6.79
CA THR A 298 20.22 2.17 -7.42
C THR A 298 21.04 3.01 -6.43
N GLU A 299 20.62 3.15 -5.17
CA GLU A 299 21.37 3.89 -4.15
C GLU A 299 22.68 3.17 -3.81
N LYS A 300 22.69 1.83 -3.78
CA LYS A 300 23.90 1.01 -3.58
C LYS A 300 24.89 1.13 -4.73
N ASP A 301 24.41 1.21 -5.97
CA ASP A 301 25.26 1.43 -7.15
C ASP A 301 25.72 2.90 -7.24
N ASN A 302 24.92 3.86 -6.79
CA ASN A 302 25.31 5.28 -6.67
C ASN A 302 26.26 5.55 -5.48
N ARG A 303 26.41 4.60 -4.54
CA ARG A 303 27.50 4.60 -3.54
C ARG A 303 28.86 4.18 -4.11
N LEU A 304 28.99 4.00 -5.43
CA LEU A 304 30.27 3.82 -6.11
C LEU A 304 30.97 5.16 -6.38
N TYR A 305 32.20 5.29 -5.90
CA TYR A 305 33.07 6.45 -6.08
C TYR A 305 34.48 5.98 -6.47
N ALA A 306 35.25 6.88 -7.09
CA ALA A 306 36.69 6.73 -7.24
C ALA A 306 37.39 7.41 -6.05
N VAL A 307 38.37 6.71 -5.47
CA VAL A 307 39.29 7.30 -4.48
C VAL A 307 40.50 7.84 -5.23
N MET A 308 40.79 9.13 -5.08
CA MET A 308 41.75 9.87 -5.90
C MET A 308 42.76 10.62 -5.02
N SER A 309 44.05 10.39 -5.23
CA SER A 309 45.15 11.09 -4.54
C SER A 309 45.73 12.20 -5.42
N ASP A 310 45.87 13.42 -4.88
CA ASP A 310 46.43 14.54 -5.65
C ASP A 310 47.97 14.56 -5.61
N SER A 311 48.63 13.78 -6.48
CA SER A 311 50.09 13.88 -6.62
C SER A 311 50.49 15.21 -7.24
N ARG A 312 51.39 15.91 -6.55
CA ARG A 312 51.95 17.22 -6.94
C ARG A 312 53.04 17.11 -8.02
N GLN A 313 53.32 15.92 -8.56
CA GLN A 313 54.32 15.70 -9.60
C GLN A 313 53.67 15.52 -10.99
N PRO A 314 54.11 16.26 -12.02
CA PRO A 314 53.67 16.03 -13.40
C PRO A 314 53.95 14.59 -13.84
N HIS A 315 52.97 13.98 -14.51
CA HIS A 315 53.02 12.61 -15.03
C HIS A 315 53.14 11.48 -13.99
N ASP A 316 52.92 11.74 -12.70
CA ASP A 316 52.89 10.68 -11.69
C ASP A 316 51.77 9.66 -11.98
N LYS A 317 52.10 8.38 -11.81
CA LYS A 317 51.24 7.23 -12.09
C LYS A 317 50.89 6.42 -10.84
N SER A 318 51.35 6.81 -9.65
CA SER A 318 51.01 6.11 -8.41
C SER A 318 49.49 6.10 -8.17
N ILE A 319 48.92 4.92 -8.00
CA ILE A 319 47.51 4.71 -7.63
C ILE A 319 47.49 3.92 -6.32
N LEU A 320 46.70 4.37 -5.34
CA LEU A 320 46.43 3.64 -4.09
C LEU A 320 44.94 3.76 -3.72
N ALA A 321 44.41 2.73 -3.07
CA ALA A 321 43.04 2.58 -2.55
C ALA A 321 43.08 1.55 -1.39
N ARG A 322 42.04 1.29 -0.59
CA ARG A 322 40.59 1.60 -0.55
C ARG A 322 40.21 1.69 0.96
N MET A 323 39.00 1.97 1.49
CA MET A 323 37.62 2.14 1.00
C MET A 323 36.82 2.93 2.08
N ALA A 324 35.65 3.48 1.76
CA ALA A 324 34.71 3.98 2.77
C ALA A 324 33.77 2.84 3.28
N PRO A 325 33.06 3.01 4.42
CA PRO A 325 33.14 4.07 5.42
C PRO A 325 33.35 3.51 6.85
N ALA A 326 34.60 3.23 7.25
CA ALA A 326 34.93 2.86 8.63
C ALA A 326 36.09 3.72 9.14
N ARG A 327 35.83 4.61 10.10
CA ARG A 327 36.81 5.58 10.62
C ARG A 327 37.69 4.98 11.72
N SER A 328 38.81 4.33 11.37
CA SER A 328 39.91 4.06 12.31
C SER A 328 41.27 4.15 11.62
N LYS A 329 42.32 4.52 12.38
CA LYS A 329 43.73 4.51 11.94
C LYS A 329 44.37 3.12 12.00
N GLU A 330 43.74 2.16 12.66
CA GLU A 330 44.41 0.95 13.16
C GLU A 330 44.41 -0.23 12.17
N THR A 331 43.59 -0.19 11.11
CA THR A 331 43.41 -1.29 10.16
C THR A 331 44.11 -1.12 8.81
N GLY A 332 44.74 0.05 8.58
CA GLY A 332 45.86 0.20 7.64
C GLY A 332 45.57 0.42 6.15
N PHE A 333 45.80 1.64 5.68
CA PHE A 333 46.51 1.94 4.43
C PHE A 333 47.23 3.29 4.59
N TRP A 334 48.36 3.48 3.90
CA TRP A 334 49.16 4.69 3.96
C TRP A 334 49.54 5.14 2.55
N THR A 335 49.70 6.46 2.34
CA THR A 335 50.55 6.98 1.27
C THR A 335 51.83 7.51 1.91
N ASP A 336 52.96 7.37 1.24
CA ASP A 336 54.29 7.75 1.77
C ASP A 336 54.48 9.28 1.97
N ARG A 337 53.44 10.09 1.70
CA ARG A 337 53.55 11.55 1.54
C ARG A 337 52.46 12.35 2.23
N ASP A 338 51.19 11.98 2.08
CA ASP A 338 50.06 12.76 2.61
C ASP A 338 48.76 11.93 2.70
N PRO A 339 48.28 11.58 3.91
CA PRO A 339 46.99 10.91 4.10
C PRO A 339 45.77 11.83 3.91
N GLU A 340 45.92 13.16 3.98
CA GLU A 340 44.82 14.12 3.85
C GLU A 340 44.62 14.59 2.40
N ALA A 341 45.57 14.30 1.50
CA ALA A 341 45.46 14.56 0.05
C ALA A 341 44.56 13.55 -0.71
N VAL A 342 43.67 12.84 -0.02
CA VAL A 342 42.78 11.81 -0.56
C VAL A 342 41.36 12.35 -0.71
N TRP A 343 40.84 12.36 -1.93
CA TRP A 343 39.53 12.87 -2.28
C TRP A 343 38.63 11.74 -2.78
N LEU A 344 37.33 11.83 -2.47
CA LEU A 344 36.29 11.00 -3.09
C LEU A 344 35.71 11.75 -4.28
N MET A 345 35.55 11.06 -5.41
CA MET A 345 34.92 11.58 -6.62
C MET A 345 33.78 10.63 -7.01
N LYS A 346 32.53 11.09 -6.95
CA LYS A 346 31.37 10.36 -7.46
C LYS A 346 31.35 10.38 -8.99
N ARG A 347 30.38 9.67 -9.59
CA ARG A 347 30.13 9.74 -11.02
C ARG A 347 29.72 11.15 -11.44
N ASP A 348 28.72 11.72 -10.77
CA ASP A 348 28.15 13.04 -11.05
C ASP A 348 29.23 14.14 -10.98
N ASP A 349 30.06 14.11 -9.93
CA ASP A 349 31.20 15.04 -9.75
C ASP A 349 32.22 14.94 -10.91
N ALA A 350 32.41 13.75 -11.47
CA ALA A 350 33.31 13.52 -12.59
C ALA A 350 32.70 13.97 -13.93
N GLU A 351 31.40 13.72 -14.14
CA GLU A 351 30.68 14.13 -15.35
C GLU A 351 30.54 15.68 -15.43
N ASP A 352 30.34 16.37 -14.30
CA ASP A 352 30.39 17.83 -14.20
C ASP A 352 31.79 18.41 -14.48
N VAL A 353 32.86 17.72 -14.03
CA VAL A 353 34.24 18.11 -14.32
C VAL A 353 34.58 17.97 -15.82
N LEU A 354 33.95 17.03 -16.53
CA LEU A 354 34.14 16.84 -17.97
C LEU A 354 33.29 17.79 -18.82
N SER A 355 32.07 18.14 -18.38
CA SER A 355 31.22 19.09 -19.10
C SER A 355 31.78 20.52 -19.07
N ASN A 356 32.36 20.93 -17.94
CA ASN A 356 32.76 22.32 -17.69
C ASN A 356 34.23 22.68 -17.98
N ILE A 357 35.12 21.72 -18.32
CA ILE A 357 36.57 21.99 -18.50
C ILE A 357 37.03 21.72 -19.95
N HIS A 358 36.97 22.74 -20.80
CA HIS A 358 37.26 22.61 -22.25
C HIS A 358 38.74 22.54 -22.65
N TRP A 359 39.66 22.23 -21.73
CA TRP A 359 41.11 22.17 -21.99
C TRP A 359 41.75 20.96 -21.33
N ASN A 360 42.94 20.58 -21.80
CA ASN A 360 43.66 19.33 -21.45
C ASN A 360 44.27 19.36 -20.03
N ASN A 361 43.38 19.51 -19.04
CA ASN A 361 43.64 19.70 -17.62
C ASN A 361 43.77 18.33 -16.94
N PRO A 362 44.74 18.12 -16.01
CA PRO A 362 44.81 16.89 -15.21
C PRO A 362 43.49 16.48 -14.54
N ARG A 363 42.57 17.40 -14.27
CA ARG A 363 41.21 17.10 -13.77
C ARG A 363 40.36 16.29 -14.76
N MET A 364 40.45 16.53 -16.07
CA MET A 364 39.72 15.76 -17.09
C MET A 364 40.18 14.29 -17.09
N VAL A 365 41.48 14.06 -17.20
CA VAL A 365 42.09 12.72 -17.17
C VAL A 365 41.82 11.98 -15.86
N ARG A 366 41.63 12.72 -14.75
CA ARG A 366 41.18 12.16 -13.46
C ARG A 366 39.69 11.77 -13.50
N ALA A 367 38.82 12.60 -14.05
CA ALA A 367 37.38 12.33 -14.18
C ALA A 367 37.07 11.16 -15.13
N GLU A 368 37.69 11.11 -16.32
CA GLU A 368 37.62 9.96 -17.25
C GLU A 368 37.99 8.64 -16.55
N LYS A 369 39.08 8.68 -15.78
CA LYS A 369 39.59 7.54 -15.02
C LYS A 369 38.69 7.18 -13.83
N ALA A 370 38.06 8.18 -13.19
CA ALA A 370 37.09 7.96 -12.11
C ALA A 370 35.84 7.24 -12.63
N ILE A 371 35.26 7.73 -13.74
CA ILE A 371 34.12 7.10 -14.42
C ILE A 371 34.44 5.65 -14.78
N LYS A 372 35.59 5.39 -15.43
CA LYS A 372 36.00 4.03 -15.78
C LYS A 372 36.21 3.11 -14.57
N ILE A 373 36.70 3.65 -13.44
CA ILE A 373 36.84 2.92 -12.17
C ILE A 373 35.47 2.62 -11.54
N ILE A 374 34.51 3.54 -11.63
CA ILE A 374 33.13 3.35 -11.16
C ILE A 374 32.41 2.30 -12.01
N GLU A 375 32.56 2.36 -13.33
CA GLU A 375 32.02 1.38 -14.28
C GLU A 375 32.60 -0.02 -14.03
N THR A 376 33.93 -0.14 -13.87
CA THR A 376 34.55 -1.42 -13.51
C THR A 376 34.04 -1.98 -12.16
N GLN A 377 33.71 -1.11 -11.20
CA GLN A 377 33.10 -1.53 -9.93
C GLN A 377 31.64 -1.98 -10.10
N ARG A 378 30.85 -1.29 -10.92
CA ARG A 378 29.47 -1.66 -11.27
C ARG A 378 29.44 -3.00 -11.98
N ASP A 379 30.27 -3.18 -13.00
CA ASP A 379 30.39 -4.44 -13.75
C ASP A 379 30.81 -5.59 -12.84
N ALA A 380 31.71 -5.35 -11.88
CA ALA A 380 32.10 -6.35 -10.88
C ALA A 380 30.95 -6.70 -9.91
N LEU A 381 30.13 -5.74 -9.49
CA LEU A 381 28.94 -6.00 -8.66
C LEU A 381 27.87 -6.78 -9.41
N LEU A 382 27.62 -6.45 -10.69
CA LEU A 382 26.69 -7.16 -11.55
C LEU A 382 27.16 -8.61 -11.79
N ASN A 383 28.43 -8.81 -12.15
CA ASN A 383 28.99 -10.16 -12.32
C ASN A 383 29.04 -10.98 -11.00
N LEU A 384 29.13 -10.34 -9.84
CA LEU A 384 29.01 -11.01 -8.54
C LEU A 384 27.58 -11.50 -8.26
N GLN A 385 26.54 -10.88 -8.82
CA GLN A 385 25.16 -11.37 -8.72
C GLN A 385 24.86 -12.52 -9.70
N VAL A 386 25.67 -12.70 -10.75
CA VAL A 386 25.47 -13.74 -11.79
C VAL A 386 26.06 -15.11 -11.39
N LYS A 387 26.66 -15.25 -10.20
CA LYS A 387 27.02 -16.57 -9.65
C LYS A 387 25.81 -17.33 -9.11
N GLN A 388 25.03 -17.92 -10.02
CA GLN A 388 24.15 -19.03 -9.67
C GLN A 388 24.98 -20.20 -9.11
N PRO A 389 24.46 -21.03 -8.17
CA PRO A 389 25.28 -22.03 -7.48
C PRO A 389 25.62 -23.30 -8.29
N PHE A 390 25.18 -23.40 -9.54
CA PHE A 390 25.20 -24.65 -10.31
C PHE A 390 25.81 -24.47 -11.70
N GLU A 391 26.80 -25.29 -12.02
CA GLU A 391 27.34 -25.41 -13.36
C GLU A 391 26.35 -26.19 -14.24
N VAL A 392 25.69 -25.50 -15.17
CA VAL A 392 24.89 -26.16 -16.21
C VAL A 392 25.83 -26.69 -17.29
N GLY A 393 26.22 -27.96 -17.15
CA GLY A 393 26.97 -28.67 -18.18
C GLY A 393 26.16 -28.78 -19.48
N GLN A 394 26.81 -28.48 -20.61
CA GLN A 394 26.31 -28.72 -21.96
C GLN A 394 27.46 -29.25 -22.84
N PRO A 395 27.17 -29.97 -23.93
CA PRO A 395 26.19 -31.05 -24.03
C PRO A 395 26.85 -32.33 -24.57
N GLU A 396 26.26 -33.51 -24.33
CA GLU A 396 26.69 -34.72 -25.06
C GLU A 396 25.87 -34.88 -26.35
N ASP A 397 26.56 -34.80 -27.49
CA ASP A 397 25.98 -34.93 -28.83
C ASP A 397 25.50 -36.37 -29.10
N ALA A 398 24.20 -36.62 -28.84
CA ALA A 398 23.51 -37.86 -29.20
C ALA A 398 23.27 -37.95 -30.72
N THR A 399 24.34 -38.19 -31.47
CA THR A 399 24.30 -38.48 -32.91
C THR A 399 23.46 -39.76 -33.15
N PRO A 400 22.49 -39.78 -34.08
CA PRO A 400 21.73 -41.00 -34.37
C PRO A 400 22.58 -42.00 -35.17
N GLU A 401 22.80 -43.19 -34.63
CA GLU A 401 23.37 -44.30 -35.40
C GLU A 401 22.35 -44.87 -36.40
N LEU A 402 22.85 -45.28 -37.57
CA LEU A 402 22.09 -45.95 -38.63
C LEU A 402 22.13 -47.48 -38.42
N GLY A 403 20.97 -48.12 -38.38
CA GLY A 403 20.80 -49.58 -38.32
C GLY A 403 19.46 -50.03 -38.88
#